data_AF-B1MBQ2-F1
#
_entry.id   AF-B1MBQ2-F1
#
_cell.length_a   1.000
_cell.length_b   1.000
_cell.length_c   1.000
_cell.angle_alpha   90.00
_cell.angle_beta   90.00
_cell.angle_gamma   90.00
#
_symmetry.space_group_name_H-M   'P 1'
#
loop_
_entity.id
_entity.type
_entity.pdbx_description
1 polymer ?
#
loop_
_entity_poly.entity_id
_entity_poly.type
_entity_poly.pdbx_seq_one_letter_code
_entity_poly.pdbx_strand_id
1 'polypeptide(L)'
;MSAEVSSLVNLAGDLAGTYRWTPSSGDSVDPAVADADLAMLRRDGYVILPDLLTADDLIEIREAVVPLLDLHGRNRFEGHTTQRVYSVLNKTRACDRIADHPPGTCVVGSPLLAELPAVHASGHQHSAG
;
A
#
# COMPACT_ATOMS: atom_id res chain seq x y z
N MET A 1 -24.45 -4.13 -14.40
CA MET A 1 -24.50 -2.68 -14.63
C MET A 1 -23.44 -2.06 -13.76
N SER A 2 -22.38 -1.50 -14.33
CA SER A 2 -21.35 -0.80 -13.55
C SER A 2 -21.93 0.49 -12.98
N ALA A 3 -21.56 0.83 -11.75
CA ALA A 3 -21.98 2.08 -11.13
C ALA A 3 -21.37 3.28 -11.90
N GLU A 4 -22.21 4.25 -12.26
CA GLU A 4 -21.76 5.49 -12.89
C GLU A 4 -21.07 6.36 -11.83
N VAL A 5 -19.80 6.72 -12.05
CA VAL A 5 -19.02 7.57 -11.14
C VAL A 5 -19.17 9.01 -11.59
N SER A 6 -19.95 9.80 -10.85
CA SER A 6 -20.19 11.23 -11.13
C SER A 6 -19.58 12.16 -10.07
N SER A 7 -19.10 11.61 -8.95
CA SER A 7 -18.48 12.34 -7.85
C SER A 7 -17.46 11.49 -7.09
N LEU A 8 -16.57 12.14 -6.33
CA LEU A 8 -15.59 11.46 -5.47
C LEU A 8 -16.23 10.51 -4.45
N VAL A 9 -17.43 10.84 -3.97
CA VAL A 9 -18.19 9.99 -3.03
C VAL A 9 -18.55 8.65 -3.66
N ASN A 10 -18.71 8.58 -4.98
CA ASN A 10 -19.01 7.32 -5.66
C ASN A 10 -17.81 6.38 -5.70
N LEU A 11 -16.57 6.89 -5.59
CA LEU A 11 -15.37 6.06 -5.50
C LEU A 11 -15.23 5.34 -4.16
N ALA A 12 -15.96 5.75 -3.13
CA ALA A 12 -15.92 5.09 -1.82
C ALA A 12 -16.67 3.75 -1.79
N GLY A 13 -17.50 3.45 -2.80
CA GLY A 13 -18.27 2.21 -2.87
C GLY A 13 -17.61 1.12 -3.71
N ASP A 14 -18.17 -0.09 -3.65
CA ASP A 14 -17.77 -1.20 -4.53
C ASP A 14 -18.21 -0.92 -5.98
N LEU A 15 -17.25 -0.50 -6.81
CA LEU A 15 -17.45 -0.22 -8.23
C LEU A 15 -17.41 -1.48 -9.11
N ALA A 16 -17.16 -2.66 -8.54
CA ALA A 16 -16.97 -3.85 -9.32
C ALA A 16 -18.30 -4.42 -9.85
N GLY A 17 -18.38 -4.59 -11.17
CA GLY A 17 -19.57 -5.12 -11.83
C GLY A 17 -19.72 -6.65 -11.74
N THR A 18 -18.62 -7.40 -11.65
CA THR A 18 -18.62 -8.87 -11.72
C THR A 18 -18.03 -9.51 -10.47
N TYR A 19 -16.81 -9.12 -10.08
CA TYR A 19 -16.14 -9.65 -8.89
C TYR A 19 -16.14 -8.60 -7.80
N ARG A 20 -17.04 -8.76 -6.84
CA ARG A 20 -17.22 -7.84 -5.71
C ARG A 20 -15.90 -7.61 -4.97
N TRP A 21 -15.73 -6.41 -4.45
CA TRP A 21 -14.60 -6.09 -3.60
C TRP A 21 -14.60 -6.98 -2.36
N THR A 22 -13.46 -7.62 -2.11
CA THR A 22 -13.22 -8.39 -0.88
C THR A 22 -12.77 -7.43 0.23
N PRO A 23 -13.44 -7.42 1.39
CA PRO A 23 -13.02 -6.64 2.55
C PRO A 23 -11.56 -6.91 2.88
N SER A 24 -10.86 -5.85 3.27
CA SER A 24 -9.44 -5.94 3.60
C SER A 24 -9.26 -6.20 5.08
N SER A 25 -8.18 -6.84 5.48
CA SER A 25 -7.85 -6.96 6.92
C SER A 25 -7.73 -5.58 7.59
N GLY A 26 -7.39 -4.53 6.83
CA GLY A 26 -7.32 -3.15 7.29
C GLY A 26 -8.65 -2.54 7.74
N ASP A 27 -9.78 -3.13 7.37
CA ASP A 27 -11.11 -2.67 7.78
C ASP A 27 -11.36 -2.86 9.29
N SER A 28 -10.51 -3.67 9.95
CA SER A 28 -10.54 -3.89 11.40
C SER A 28 -9.78 -2.83 12.22
N VAL A 29 -9.01 -1.96 11.56
CA VAL A 29 -8.19 -0.94 12.23
C VAL A 29 -9.07 0.26 12.61
N ASP A 30 -8.85 0.81 13.81
CA ASP A 30 -9.51 2.04 14.24
C ASP A 30 -9.20 3.19 13.26
N PRO A 31 -10.22 3.84 12.66
CA PRO A 31 -10.02 4.96 11.75
C PRO A 31 -9.13 6.07 12.30
N ALA A 32 -9.18 6.34 13.61
CA ALA A 32 -8.35 7.36 14.23
C ALA A 32 -6.85 7.01 14.21
N VAL A 33 -6.51 5.73 14.27
CA VAL A 33 -5.14 5.24 14.14
C VAL A 33 -4.67 5.39 12.70
N ALA A 34 -5.52 4.99 11.74
CA ALA A 34 -5.24 5.12 10.32
C ALA A 34 -5.00 6.58 9.90
N ASP A 35 -5.84 7.51 10.39
CA ASP A 35 -5.72 8.94 10.12
C ASP A 35 -4.40 9.51 10.70
N ALA A 36 -4.01 9.08 11.89
CA ALA A 36 -2.75 9.48 12.51
C ALA A 36 -1.53 8.99 11.71
N ASP A 37 -1.53 7.72 11.31
CA ASP A 37 -0.48 7.13 10.47
C ASP A 37 -0.39 7.81 9.10
N LEU A 38 -1.54 8.14 8.50
CA LEU A 38 -1.60 8.87 7.24
C LEU A 38 -1.06 10.30 7.38
N ALA A 39 -1.37 10.98 8.49
CA ALA A 39 -0.82 12.30 8.77
C ALA A 39 0.71 12.27 8.93
N MET A 40 1.25 11.24 9.60
CA MET A 40 2.69 11.02 9.70
C MET A 40 3.32 10.74 8.34
N LEU A 41 2.71 9.86 7.53
CA LEU A 41 3.18 9.55 6.19
C LEU A 41 3.23 10.81 5.31
N ARG A 42 2.20 11.67 5.37
CA ARG A 42 2.17 12.94 4.64
C ARG A 42 3.25 13.91 5.09
N ARG A 43 3.51 14.00 6.40
CA ARG A 43 4.49 14.93 6.98
C ARG A 43 5.93 14.48 6.72
N ASP A 44 6.22 13.21 6.96
CA ASP A 44 7.59 12.69 7.04
C ASP A 44 7.99 11.85 5.80
N GLY A 45 7.02 11.47 4.97
CA GLY A 45 7.23 10.57 3.84
C GLY A 45 7.35 9.09 4.24
N TYR A 46 7.18 8.75 5.52
CA TYR A 46 7.17 7.38 6.03
C TYR A 46 6.36 7.24 7.33
N VAL A 47 5.97 6.01 7.65
CA VAL A 47 5.45 5.60 8.96
C VAL A 47 6.16 4.32 9.38
N ILE A 48 6.48 4.19 10.68
CA ILE A 48 7.05 2.97 11.25
C ILE A 48 5.95 2.29 12.04
N LEU A 49 5.61 1.06 11.66
CA LEU A 49 4.66 0.23 12.37
C LEU A 49 5.44 -0.74 13.27
N PRO A 50 5.57 -0.45 14.58
CA PRO A 50 6.27 -1.33 15.49
C PRO A 50 5.50 -2.65 15.67
N ASP A 51 6.24 -3.72 15.94
CA ASP A 51 5.67 -5.03 16.27
C ASP A 51 4.65 -5.57 15.25
N LEU A 52 4.82 -5.18 13.98
CA LEU A 52 3.99 -5.66 12.85
C LEU A 52 4.05 -7.18 12.67
N LEU A 53 5.16 -7.79 13.07
CA LEU A 53 5.37 -9.23 12.99
C LEU A 53 5.83 -9.72 14.36
N THR A 54 5.27 -10.83 14.81
CA THR A 54 5.69 -11.50 16.03
C THR A 54 7.08 -12.13 15.85
N ALA A 55 7.73 -12.50 16.95
CA ALA A 55 9.01 -13.22 16.90
C ALA A 55 8.91 -14.53 16.10
N ASP A 56 7.80 -15.26 16.27
CA ASP A 56 7.56 -16.52 15.55
C ASP A 56 7.36 -16.28 14.05
N ASP A 57 6.66 -15.19 13.68
CA ASP A 57 6.53 -14.80 12.27
C ASP A 57 7.89 -14.53 11.64
N LEU A 58 8.76 -13.81 12.35
CA LEU A 58 10.10 -13.47 11.88
C LEU A 58 10.97 -14.72 11.71
N ILE A 59 10.83 -15.71 12.58
CA ILE A 59 11.54 -16.99 12.48
C ILE A 59 11.04 -17.76 11.26
N GLU A 60 9.72 -17.94 11.11
CA GLU A 60 9.10 -18.67 10.00
C GLU A 60 9.48 -18.05 8.64
N ILE A 61 9.37 -16.72 8.52
CA ILE A 61 9.73 -16.00 7.29
C ILE A 61 11.22 -16.17 7.01
N ARG A 62 12.09 -16.05 8.02
CA ARG A 62 13.54 -16.20 7.84
C ARG A 62 13.88 -17.60 7.34
N GLU A 63 13.35 -18.64 7.97
CA GLU A 63 13.60 -20.03 7.58
C GLU A 63 13.14 -20.32 6.14
N ALA A 64 12.00 -19.77 5.74
CA ALA A 64 11.48 -19.92 4.38
C ALA A 64 12.25 -19.11 3.33
N VAL A 65 12.73 -17.91 3.68
CA VAL A 65 13.34 -16.97 2.73
C VAL A 65 14.84 -17.20 2.56
N VAL A 66 15.57 -17.55 3.62
CA VAL A 66 17.04 -17.72 3.56
C VAL A 66 17.48 -18.70 2.47
N PRO A 67 16.85 -19.87 2.27
CA PRO A 67 17.21 -20.78 1.17
C PRO A 67 17.00 -20.20 -0.23
N LEU A 68 16.17 -19.15 -0.37
CA LEU A 68 15.87 -18.47 -1.64
C LEU A 68 16.86 -17.33 -1.95
N LEU A 69 17.77 -17.01 -1.03
CA LEU A 69 18.81 -16.00 -1.21
C LEU A 69 20.08 -16.67 -1.76
N ASP A 70 20.05 -17.09 -3.02
CA ASP A 70 21.16 -17.78 -3.70
C ASP A 70 21.93 -16.89 -4.70
N LEU A 71 21.33 -15.77 -5.13
CA LEU A 71 21.90 -14.86 -6.11
C LEU A 71 22.39 -13.55 -5.50
N HIS A 72 23.56 -13.09 -5.96
CA HIS A 72 24.14 -11.79 -5.63
C HIS A 72 23.91 -10.77 -6.74
N GLY A 73 23.99 -9.48 -6.40
CA GLY A 73 23.82 -8.39 -7.36
C GLY A 73 24.88 -8.38 -8.47
N ARG A 74 24.43 -8.09 -9.69
CA ARG A 74 25.24 -8.15 -10.91
C ARG A 74 25.96 -6.85 -11.25
N ASN A 75 25.64 -5.76 -10.55
CA ASN A 75 26.16 -4.42 -10.82
C ASN A 75 26.10 -3.53 -9.57
N ARG A 76 26.63 -2.31 -9.67
CA ARG A 76 26.67 -1.33 -8.58
C ARG A 76 25.29 -0.95 -8.01
N PHE A 77 24.24 -1.02 -8.82
CA PHE A 77 22.87 -0.70 -8.38
C PHE A 77 22.27 -1.86 -7.59
N GLU A 78 22.51 -3.09 -8.05
CA GLU A 78 22.06 -4.29 -7.36
C GLU A 78 22.90 -4.63 -6.12
N GLY A 79 24.15 -4.18 -6.06
CA GLY A 79 25.12 -4.41 -4.99
C GLY A 79 25.72 -5.81 -5.03
N HIS A 80 27.04 -5.92 -5.27
CA HIS A 80 27.71 -7.23 -5.39
C HIS A 80 27.73 -8.04 -4.08
N THR A 81 27.54 -7.39 -2.94
CA THR A 81 27.50 -8.02 -1.61
C THR A 81 26.08 -8.18 -1.07
N THR A 82 25.06 -7.86 -1.87
CA THR A 82 23.66 -7.95 -1.47
C THR A 82 22.95 -9.06 -2.22
N GLN A 83 22.05 -9.75 -1.53
CA GLN A 83 21.17 -10.78 -2.08
C GLN A 83 19.74 -10.28 -2.04
N ARG A 84 18.95 -10.60 -3.08
CA ARG A 84 17.58 -10.11 -3.23
C ARG A 84 16.71 -11.24 -3.78
N VAL A 85 15.56 -11.45 -3.19
CA VAL A 85 14.52 -12.34 -3.70
C VAL A 85 13.29 -11.51 -4.07
N TYR A 86 12.79 -11.72 -5.29
CA TYR A 86 11.56 -11.08 -5.77
C TYR A 86 10.41 -12.09 -5.82
N SER A 87 9.17 -11.59 -5.89
CA SER A 87 7.97 -12.43 -6.02
C SER A 87 7.89 -13.50 -4.94
N VAL A 88 8.17 -13.14 -3.68
CA VAL A 88 8.17 -14.08 -2.55
C VAL A 88 6.81 -14.76 -2.35
N LEU A 89 5.71 -14.08 -2.70
CA LEU A 89 4.35 -14.64 -2.67
C LEU A 89 4.15 -15.81 -3.65
N ASN A 90 4.97 -15.89 -4.71
CA ASN A 90 4.95 -17.04 -5.64
C ASN A 90 5.84 -18.19 -5.16
N LYS A 91 6.71 -17.95 -4.18
CA LYS A 91 7.75 -18.88 -3.74
C LYS A 91 7.47 -19.48 -2.37
N THR A 92 6.77 -18.76 -1.50
CA THR A 92 6.45 -19.19 -0.15
C THR A 92 5.18 -18.49 0.35
N ARG A 93 4.40 -19.22 1.16
CA ARG A 93 3.22 -18.68 1.86
C ARG A 93 3.57 -17.98 3.17
N ALA A 94 4.80 -18.16 3.67
CA ALA A 94 5.25 -17.52 4.92
C ALA A 94 5.19 -15.99 4.85
N CYS A 95 5.29 -15.41 3.64
CA CYS A 95 5.22 -13.96 3.42
C CYS A 95 3.79 -13.43 3.19
N ASP A 96 2.77 -14.29 3.09
CA ASP A 96 1.39 -13.85 2.79
C ASP A 96 0.88 -12.86 3.85
N ARG A 97 1.20 -13.11 5.13
CA ARG A 97 0.77 -12.26 6.25
C ARG A 97 1.30 -10.83 6.16
N ILE A 98 2.43 -10.59 5.50
CA ILE A 98 2.96 -9.23 5.29
C ILE A 98 2.04 -8.48 4.32
N ALA A 99 1.55 -9.17 3.28
CA ALA A 99 0.70 -8.57 2.26
C ALA A 99 -0.73 -8.29 2.74
N ASP A 100 -1.21 -9.05 3.73
CA ASP A 100 -2.57 -8.94 4.29
C ASP A 100 -2.57 -8.40 5.73
N HIS A 101 -1.50 -7.74 6.17
CA HIS A 101 -1.41 -7.26 7.55
C HIS A 101 -2.38 -6.08 7.80
N PRO A 102 -3.24 -6.13 8.85
CA PRO A 102 -4.30 -5.12 9.05
C PRO A 102 -3.83 -3.65 9.02
N PRO A 103 -2.88 -3.19 9.88
CA PRO A 103 -2.28 -1.86 9.76
C PRO A 103 -1.71 -1.48 8.39
N GLY A 104 -1.00 -2.41 7.73
CA GLY A 104 -0.37 -2.13 6.44
C GLY A 104 -1.40 -1.90 5.34
N THR A 105 -2.41 -2.77 5.27
CA THR A 105 -3.49 -2.66 4.29
C THR A 105 -4.38 -1.45 4.55
N CYS A 106 -4.55 -1.04 5.82
CA CYS A 106 -5.31 0.15 6.18
C CYS A 106 -4.69 1.46 5.64
N VAL A 107 -3.36 1.63 5.81
CA VAL A 107 -2.64 2.82 5.31
C VAL A 107 -2.67 2.88 3.78
N VAL A 108 -2.50 1.74 3.10
CA VAL A 108 -2.52 1.67 1.62
C VAL A 108 -3.93 1.83 1.05
N GLY A 109 -4.95 1.30 1.73
CA GLY A 109 -6.35 1.40 1.32
C GLY A 109 -6.95 2.80 1.50
N SER A 110 -6.29 3.65 2.30
CA SER A 110 -6.72 5.04 2.52
C SER A 110 -6.44 5.89 1.27
N PRO A 111 -7.40 6.71 0.81
CA PRO A 111 -7.19 7.57 -0.36
C PRO A 111 -6.16 8.65 -0.03
N LEU A 112 -4.89 8.39 -0.38
CA LEU A 112 -3.76 9.31 -0.22
C LEU A 112 -4.03 10.69 -0.87
N LEU A 113 -4.91 10.73 -1.87
CA LEU A 113 -5.17 11.88 -2.74
C LEU A 113 -6.41 12.72 -2.40
N ALA A 114 -7.15 12.41 -1.33
CA ALA A 114 -8.43 13.11 -1.05
C ALA A 114 -8.28 14.60 -0.68
N GLU A 115 -7.07 15.11 -0.43
CA GLU A 115 -6.84 16.48 0.04
C GLU A 115 -5.73 17.23 -0.69
N LEU A 116 -5.54 16.99 -1.99
CA LEU A 116 -4.82 18.00 -2.79
C LEU A 116 -5.73 19.23 -2.93
N PRO A 117 -5.35 20.42 -2.44
CA PRO A 117 -6.16 21.62 -2.64
C PRO A 117 -6.35 21.82 -4.13
N ALA A 118 -7.61 22.00 -4.54
CA ALA A 118 -7.99 22.26 -5.92
C ALA A 118 -7.12 23.40 -6.45
N VAL A 119 -6.19 23.07 -7.34
CA VAL A 119 -5.37 24.05 -8.06
C VAL A 119 -6.37 24.97 -8.77
N HIS A 120 -6.52 26.20 -8.27
CA HIS A 120 -7.39 27.19 -8.90
C HIS A 120 -6.84 27.45 -10.30
N ALA A 121 -7.45 26.83 -11.30
CA ALA A 121 -7.22 27.18 -12.69
C ALA A 121 -7.80 28.59 -12.89
N SER A 122 -6.95 29.61 -12.77
CA SER A 122 -7.27 30.97 -13.13
C SER A 122 -7.57 31.01 -14.63
N GLY A 123 -8.86 30.98 -14.99
CA GLY A 123 -9.32 31.10 -16.35
C GLY A 123 -8.87 32.43 -16.96
N HIS A 124 -7.96 32.36 -17.94
CA HIS A 124 -7.77 33.47 -18.87
C HIS A 124 -8.92 33.48 -19.86
N GLN A 125 -9.90 34.36 -19.63
CA GLN A 125 -10.83 34.76 -20.67
C GLN A 125 -10.05 35.55 -21.72
N HIS A 126 -9.80 34.93 -22.88
CA HIS A 126 -9.38 35.67 -24.07
C HIS A 126 -10.58 36.46 -24.59
N SER A 127 -10.55 37.78 -24.37
CA SER A 127 -11.41 38.72 -25.09
C SER A 127 -10.99 38.74 -26.56
N ALA A 128 -11.93 38.43 -27.44
CA ALA A 128 -11.80 38.71 -28.86
C ALA A 128 -11.78 40.24 -29.08
N GLY A 129 -10.84 40.70 -29.89
CA GLY A 129 -10.76 42.03 -30.46
C GLY A 129 -10.38 41.90 -31.93
#